data_AF-A0A8B9A0P3-F1
#
_entry.id   AF-A0A8B9A0P3-F1
#
_cell.length_a   1.000
_cell.length_b   1.000
_cell.length_c   1.000
_cell.angle_alpha   90.00
_cell.angle_beta   90.00
_cell.angle_gamma   90.00
#
_symmetry.space_group_name_H-M   'P 1'
#
loop_
_entity.id
_entity.type
_entity.pdbx_description
1 polymer ?
#
loop_
_entity_poly.entity_id
_entity_poly.type
_entity_poly.pdbx_seq_one_letter_code
_entity_poly.pdbx_strand_id
1 'polypeptide(L)'
;MLYYRSLACKFLEFSTRIGQRPSFLALSVHQLARVGRGREKEIRAKMANWELKHCCDHDQVVFIATVGVFTVVILALWRTILLTPFKLITVFLHETSHALACKLTCGQVEGMQVHANEGGVTQTRGGIYWIILPAGYLGSSFWGMVFILASTNLLTTRIAAGCFIVALLVVLFVAENWTLRGLCIGFIILLAIVWVLQETTKVRILRYVILFIGVMNSLFSVYDIYDDLISRRVHSSDAEKFAEICPCPCNGVAWGVIWGLISFAFLCGSIYLGLVILS
;
A
#
# COMPACT_ATOMS: atom_id res chain seq x y z
N MET A 1 -27.85 -20.13 17.82
CA MET A 1 -29.12 -20.61 17.21
C MET A 1 -30.39 -20.30 18.01
N LEU A 2 -30.32 -19.81 19.26
CA LEU A 2 -31.50 -19.52 20.09
C LEU A 2 -32.01 -18.07 19.99
N TYR A 3 -31.19 -17.11 19.53
CA TYR A 3 -31.56 -15.69 19.47
C TYR A 3 -32.48 -15.33 18.28
N TYR A 4 -32.38 -16.05 17.16
CA TYR A 4 -33.18 -15.78 15.95
C TYR A 4 -34.62 -16.29 16.03
N ARG A 5 -34.89 -17.36 16.80
CA ARG A 5 -36.25 -17.88 16.97
C ARG A 5 -37.16 -16.90 17.73
N SER A 6 -36.59 -16.08 18.63
CA SER A 6 -37.38 -15.13 19.42
C SER A 6 -37.87 -13.92 18.61
N LEU A 7 -37.17 -13.51 17.55
CA LEU A 7 -37.60 -12.38 16.70
C LEU A 7 -38.72 -12.79 15.74
N ALA A 8 -38.65 -14.00 15.19
CA ALA A 8 -39.68 -14.54 14.29
C ALA A 8 -41.04 -14.70 14.99
N CYS A 9 -41.04 -15.11 16.26
CA CYS A 9 -42.28 -15.26 17.04
C CYS A 9 -42.94 -13.90 17.35
N LYS A 10 -42.15 -12.87 17.69
CA LYS A 10 -42.69 -11.51 17.97
C LYS A 10 -43.20 -10.78 16.72
N PHE A 11 -42.73 -11.11 15.53
CA PHE A 11 -43.20 -10.50 14.28
C PHE A 11 -44.51 -11.13 13.77
N LEU A 12 -44.74 -12.42 14.05
CA LEU A 12 -45.98 -13.11 13.73
C LEU A 12 -47.18 -12.60 14.56
N GLU A 13 -46.97 -12.21 15.82
CA GLU A 13 -47.99 -11.56 16.66
C GLU A 13 -48.36 -10.15 16.19
N PHE A 14 -47.46 -9.45 15.49
CA PHE A 14 -47.75 -8.13 14.93
C PHE A 14 -48.60 -8.22 13.66
N SER A 15 -48.42 -9.29 12.87
CA SER A 15 -49.12 -9.47 11.59
C SER A 15 -50.58 -9.90 11.74
N THR A 16 -51.01 -10.45 12.88
CA THR A 16 -52.42 -10.81 13.12
C THR A 16 -53.30 -9.61 13.51
N ARG A 17 -52.70 -8.44 13.85
CA ARG A 17 -53.45 -7.20 14.14
C ARG A 17 -53.79 -6.35 12.91
N ILE A 18 -53.11 -6.56 11.79
CA ILE A 18 -53.29 -5.77 10.57
C ILE A 18 -53.82 -6.74 9.51
N GLY A 19 -55.13 -6.76 9.32
CA GLY A 19 -55.83 -7.68 8.40
C GLY A 19 -55.45 -7.50 6.93
N GLN A 20 -54.22 -7.85 6.56
CA GLN A 20 -53.73 -7.93 5.19
C GLN A 20 -53.66 -9.39 4.73
N ARG A 21 -54.19 -9.63 3.53
CA ARG A 21 -54.32 -10.97 2.93
C ARG A 21 -52.96 -11.68 2.81
N PRO A 22 -52.85 -12.97 3.17
CA PRO A 22 -51.59 -13.68 3.34
C PRO A 22 -50.81 -13.96 2.03
N SER A 23 -51.42 -13.80 0.86
CA SER A 23 -50.80 -14.16 -0.43
C SER A 23 -49.76 -13.15 -0.95
N PHE A 24 -49.93 -11.85 -0.67
CA PHE A 24 -48.99 -10.82 -1.14
C PHE A 24 -47.73 -10.71 -0.28
N LEU A 25 -47.86 -10.91 1.04
CA LEU A 25 -46.72 -10.90 1.97
C LEU A 25 -45.79 -12.10 1.73
N ALA A 26 -46.35 -13.28 1.44
CA ALA A 26 -45.58 -14.49 1.18
C ALA A 26 -44.70 -14.36 -0.08
N LEU A 27 -45.17 -13.68 -1.13
CA LEU A 27 -44.40 -13.42 -2.35
C LEU A 27 -43.19 -12.49 -2.08
N SER A 28 -43.42 -11.43 -1.30
CA SER A 28 -42.40 -10.44 -0.96
C SER A 28 -41.32 -11.01 -0.03
N VAL A 29 -41.71 -11.82 0.96
CA VAL A 29 -40.76 -12.55 1.83
C VAL A 29 -39.97 -13.59 1.05
N HIS A 30 -40.59 -14.28 0.08
CA HIS A 30 -39.88 -15.25 -0.76
C HIS A 30 -38.90 -14.56 -1.75
N GLN A 31 -39.21 -13.35 -2.25
CA GLN A 31 -38.29 -12.55 -3.05
C GLN A 31 -37.14 -11.98 -2.20
N LEU A 32 -37.42 -11.43 -1.03
CA LEU A 32 -36.38 -10.96 -0.08
C LEU A 32 -35.47 -12.10 0.39
N ALA A 33 -36.03 -13.29 0.63
CA ALA A 33 -35.25 -14.48 0.96
C ALA A 33 -34.42 -14.99 -0.23
N ARG A 34 -34.87 -14.82 -1.49
CA ARG A 34 -34.05 -15.13 -2.68
C ARG A 34 -32.92 -14.12 -2.90
N VAL A 35 -33.19 -12.83 -2.68
CA VAL A 35 -32.17 -11.76 -2.75
C VAL A 35 -31.14 -11.93 -1.63
N GLY A 36 -31.57 -12.24 -0.41
CA GLY A 36 -30.70 -12.57 0.72
C GLY A 36 -29.86 -13.82 0.49
N ARG A 37 -30.45 -14.88 -0.10
CA ARG A 37 -29.74 -16.13 -0.43
C ARG A 37 -28.81 -15.99 -1.65
N GLY A 38 -29.08 -15.04 -2.55
CA GLY A 38 -28.17 -14.64 -3.63
C GLY A 38 -26.95 -13.89 -3.09
N ARG A 39 -27.15 -12.92 -2.19
CA ARG A 39 -26.08 -12.24 -1.46
C ARG A 39 -25.28 -13.18 -0.56
N GLU A 40 -25.92 -14.13 0.13
CA GLU A 40 -25.20 -15.14 0.93
C GLU A 40 -24.40 -16.12 0.07
N LYS A 41 -24.88 -16.46 -1.14
CA LYS A 41 -24.13 -17.27 -2.10
C LYS A 41 -22.95 -16.50 -2.72
N GLU A 42 -23.11 -15.20 -2.96
CA GLU A 42 -22.02 -14.30 -3.40
C GLU A 42 -20.98 -14.07 -2.28
N ILE A 43 -21.44 -13.94 -1.02
CA ILE A 43 -20.59 -13.85 0.18
C ILE A 43 -19.90 -15.18 0.48
N ARG A 44 -20.53 -16.32 0.19
CA ARG A 44 -19.95 -17.67 0.36
C ARG A 44 -19.07 -18.11 -0.82
N ALA A 45 -19.13 -17.43 -1.96
CA ALA A 45 -18.35 -17.75 -3.17
C ALA A 45 -16.93 -17.15 -3.20
N LYS A 46 -16.48 -16.45 -2.14
CA LYS A 46 -15.08 -16.07 -1.96
C LYS A 46 -14.59 -16.45 -0.57
N MET A 47 -14.58 -17.74 -0.23
CA MET A 47 -13.67 -18.19 0.82
C MET A 47 -12.26 -18.07 0.25
N ALA A 48 -11.54 -17.01 0.64
CA ALA A 48 -10.16 -16.79 0.25
C ALA A 48 -9.34 -18.06 0.53
N ASN A 49 -8.61 -18.55 -0.46
CA ASN A 49 -7.86 -19.79 -0.36
C ASN A 49 -6.52 -19.53 0.35
N TRP A 50 -6.57 -19.43 1.68
CA TRP A 50 -5.38 -19.26 2.52
C TRP A 50 -4.38 -20.41 2.41
N GLU A 51 -4.82 -21.59 2.00
CA GLU A 51 -3.94 -22.75 1.84
C GLU A 51 -3.30 -22.82 0.44
N LEU A 52 -3.68 -21.93 -0.49
CA LEU A 52 -3.25 -21.93 -1.91
C LEU A 52 -3.34 -23.33 -2.56
N LYS A 53 -4.28 -24.16 -2.10
CA LYS A 53 -4.49 -25.50 -2.65
C LYS A 53 -4.95 -25.37 -4.10
N HIS A 54 -4.24 -26.02 -5.03
CA HIS A 54 -4.40 -25.91 -6.48
C HIS A 54 -3.98 -24.56 -7.10
N CYS A 55 -2.95 -23.89 -6.55
CA CYS A 55 -2.27 -22.82 -7.29
C CYS A 55 -1.58 -23.40 -8.56
N CYS A 56 -1.57 -22.71 -9.70
CA CYS A 56 -1.96 -21.31 -9.89
C CYS A 56 -2.86 -21.12 -11.12
N ASP A 57 -3.90 -20.29 -10.97
CA ASP A 57 -4.74 -19.84 -12.09
C ASP A 57 -3.99 -18.81 -12.96
N HIS A 58 -4.49 -18.58 -14.19
CA HIS A 58 -3.85 -17.68 -15.15
C HIS A 58 -3.58 -16.28 -14.56
N ASP A 59 -4.53 -15.71 -13.81
CA ASP A 59 -4.38 -14.38 -13.22
C ASP A 59 -3.30 -14.34 -12.12
N GLN A 60 -3.18 -15.43 -11.34
CA GLN A 60 -2.13 -15.57 -10.32
C GLN A 60 -0.75 -15.69 -10.97
N VAL A 61 -0.63 -16.50 -12.02
CA VAL A 61 0.63 -16.66 -12.77
C VAL A 61 1.06 -15.34 -13.40
N VAL A 62 0.13 -14.61 -14.03
CA VAL A 62 0.42 -13.29 -14.63
C VAL A 62 0.87 -12.30 -13.56
N PHE A 63 0.24 -12.30 -12.39
CA PHE A 63 0.62 -11.43 -11.29
C PHE A 63 2.04 -11.70 -10.80
N ILE A 64 2.39 -12.96 -10.47
CA ILE A 64 3.74 -13.33 -10.03
C ILE A 64 4.77 -13.03 -11.11
N ALA A 65 4.47 -13.40 -12.36
CA ALA A 65 5.36 -13.16 -13.50
C ALA A 65 5.60 -11.65 -13.67
N THR A 66 4.57 -10.82 -13.57
CA THR A 66 4.71 -9.36 -13.68
C THR A 66 5.56 -8.78 -12.56
N VAL A 67 5.32 -9.19 -11.30
CA VAL A 67 6.14 -8.76 -10.15
C VAL A 67 7.59 -9.21 -10.31
N GLY A 68 7.82 -10.44 -10.75
CA GLY A 68 9.16 -10.99 -11.01
C GLY A 68 9.90 -10.23 -12.11
N VAL A 69 9.24 -9.98 -13.25
CA VAL A 69 9.80 -9.19 -14.35
C VAL A 69 10.12 -7.77 -13.89
N PHE A 70 9.20 -7.10 -13.18
CA PHE A 70 9.47 -5.77 -12.64
C PHE A 70 10.65 -5.78 -11.68
N THR A 71 10.72 -6.76 -10.78
CA THR A 71 11.85 -6.91 -9.85
C THR A 71 13.19 -7.01 -10.60
N VAL A 72 13.27 -7.88 -11.61
CA VAL A 72 14.50 -8.05 -12.41
C VAL A 72 14.84 -6.79 -13.19
N VAL A 73 13.86 -6.16 -13.84
CA VAL A 73 14.07 -4.91 -14.61
C VAL A 73 14.54 -3.78 -13.70
N ILE A 74 13.96 -3.65 -12.50
CA ILE A 74 14.32 -2.64 -11.52
C ILE A 74 15.75 -2.86 -11.03
N LEU A 75 16.12 -4.09 -10.67
CA LEU A 75 17.48 -4.41 -10.23
C LEU A 75 18.52 -4.18 -11.34
N ALA A 76 18.19 -4.56 -12.58
CA ALA A 76 19.08 -4.38 -13.73
C ALA A 76 19.27 -2.90 -14.11
N LEU A 77 18.19 -2.12 -14.07
CA LEU A 77 18.20 -0.70 -14.47
C LEU A 77 18.44 0.24 -13.28
N TRP A 78 18.71 -0.27 -12.08
CA TRP A 78 18.81 0.56 -10.88
C TRP A 78 19.82 1.69 -11.00
N ARG A 79 20.99 1.45 -11.63
CA ARG A 79 22.04 2.47 -11.80
C ARG A 79 21.79 3.45 -12.95
N THR A 80 20.67 3.32 -13.66
CA THR A 80 20.36 4.15 -14.83
C THR A 80 19.54 5.39 -14.47
N ILE A 81 19.73 6.47 -15.22
CA ILE A 81 19.00 7.75 -15.07
C ILE A 81 17.49 7.57 -15.34
N LEU A 82 17.11 6.51 -16.06
CA LEU A 82 15.72 6.23 -16.39
C LEU A 82 14.86 5.97 -15.14
N LEU A 83 15.44 5.37 -14.09
CA LEU A 83 14.73 5.09 -12.84
C LEU A 83 14.80 6.24 -11.84
N THR A 84 15.63 7.26 -12.06
CA THR A 84 15.77 8.41 -11.16
C THR A 84 14.44 9.05 -10.73
N PRO A 85 13.49 9.40 -11.62
CA PRO A 85 12.22 9.97 -11.17
C PRO A 85 11.41 9.03 -10.26
N PHE A 86 11.46 7.72 -10.51
CA PHE A 86 10.77 6.74 -9.68
C PHE A 86 11.46 6.54 -8.33
N LYS A 87 12.80 6.58 -8.29
CA LYS A 87 13.56 6.55 -7.03
C LYS A 87 13.30 7.78 -6.16
N LEU A 88 13.20 8.96 -6.77
CA LEU A 88 12.87 10.18 -6.02
C LEU A 88 11.48 10.08 -5.39
N ILE A 89 10.53 9.38 -6.03
CA ILE A 89 9.22 9.10 -5.41
C ILE A 89 9.32 8.11 -4.26
N THR A 90 10.17 7.09 -4.34
CA THR A 90 10.35 6.17 -3.22
C THR A 90 11.03 6.85 -2.02
N VAL A 91 12.02 7.72 -2.26
CA VAL A 91 12.59 8.62 -1.23
C VAL A 91 11.50 9.53 -0.65
N PHE A 92 10.63 10.08 -1.50
CA PHE A 92 9.50 10.88 -1.02
C PHE A 92 8.56 10.10 -0.09
N LEU A 93 8.23 8.84 -0.40
CA LEU A 93 7.40 7.99 0.46
C LEU A 93 8.13 7.61 1.76
N HIS A 94 9.45 7.44 1.72
CA HIS A 94 10.30 7.26 2.89
C HIS A 94 10.20 8.45 3.85
N GLU A 95 10.46 9.65 3.34
CA GLU A 95 10.37 10.89 4.12
C GLU A 95 8.94 11.16 4.63
N THR A 96 7.93 10.90 3.81
CA THR A 96 6.53 11.00 4.22
C THR A 96 6.21 10.05 5.38
N SER A 97 6.86 8.90 5.45
CA SER A 97 6.66 7.94 6.54
C SER A 97 7.29 8.42 7.85
N HIS A 98 8.44 9.09 7.81
CA HIS A 98 8.97 9.83 8.96
C HIS A 98 8.00 10.93 9.42
N ALA A 99 7.51 11.74 8.48
CA ALA A 99 6.57 12.82 8.77
C ALA A 99 5.27 12.30 9.42
N LEU A 100 4.73 11.19 8.91
CA LEU A 100 3.54 10.55 9.44
C LEU A 100 3.79 9.98 10.84
N ALA A 101 4.89 9.26 11.05
CA ALA A 101 5.27 8.73 12.36
C ALA A 101 5.48 9.84 13.39
N CYS A 102 6.07 10.98 12.98
CA CYS A 102 6.20 12.16 13.81
C CYS A 102 4.83 12.67 14.25
N LYS A 103 3.90 12.86 13.30
CA LYS A 103 2.53 13.30 13.63
C LYS A 103 1.78 12.32 14.53
N LEU A 104 1.90 11.02 14.28
CA LEU A 104 1.25 9.99 15.09
C LEU A 104 1.80 9.91 16.51
N THR A 105 3.06 10.31 16.72
CA THR A 105 3.71 10.38 18.03
C THR A 105 3.61 11.77 18.67
N CYS A 106 2.66 12.59 18.21
CA CYS A 106 2.39 13.95 18.70
C CYS A 106 3.55 14.95 18.48
N GLY A 107 4.44 14.68 17.53
CA GLY A 107 5.45 15.62 17.07
C GLY A 107 4.92 16.58 15.99
N GLN A 108 5.72 17.60 15.68
CA GLN A 108 5.45 18.57 14.63
C GLN A 108 6.43 18.38 13.46
N VAL A 109 5.91 18.39 12.24
CA VAL A 109 6.72 18.37 11.02
C VAL A 109 6.89 19.82 10.59
N GLU A 110 8.14 20.27 10.49
CA GLU A 110 8.47 21.65 10.13
C GLU A 110 8.63 21.80 8.62
N GLY A 111 9.23 20.81 7.97
CA GLY A 111 9.43 20.81 6.53
C GLY A 111 9.96 19.47 6.02
N MET A 112 9.93 19.30 4.69
CA MET A 112 10.43 18.11 4.03
C MET A 112 11.14 18.49 2.72
N GLN A 113 12.28 17.87 2.48
CA GLN A 113 13.11 18.10 1.30
C GLN A 113 13.55 16.77 0.69
N VAL A 114 13.50 16.70 -0.65
CA VAL A 114 14.02 15.56 -1.42
C VAL A 114 14.95 16.08 -2.51
N HIS A 115 16.20 15.63 -2.48
CA HIS A 115 17.25 16.09 -3.36
C HIS A 115 17.45 15.14 -4.55
N ALA A 116 17.97 15.67 -5.67
CA ALA A 116 18.16 14.89 -6.90
C ALA A 116 19.24 13.80 -6.79
N ASN A 117 20.05 13.81 -5.73
CA ASN A 117 21.05 12.79 -5.41
C ASN A 117 20.47 11.61 -4.60
N GLU A 118 19.16 11.39 -4.67
CA GLU A 118 18.44 10.31 -3.98
C GLU A 118 18.42 10.46 -2.45
N GLY A 119 18.82 11.63 -1.91
CA GLY A 119 18.75 11.93 -0.48
C GLY A 119 17.47 12.65 -0.07
N GLY A 120 16.96 12.35 1.12
CA GLY A 120 15.80 13.00 1.72
C GLY A 120 16.13 13.56 3.12
N VAL A 121 15.38 14.56 3.54
CA VAL A 121 15.38 15.01 4.93
C VAL A 121 14.01 15.52 5.35
N THR A 122 13.50 14.97 6.44
CA THR A 122 12.31 15.44 7.12
C THR A 122 12.70 16.13 8.42
N GLN A 123 12.35 17.41 8.53
CA GLN A 123 12.59 18.20 9.73
C GLN A 123 11.42 18.00 10.70
N THR A 124 11.72 17.40 11.86
CA THR A 124 10.74 17.08 12.89
C THR A 124 11.10 17.74 14.22
N ARG A 125 10.09 18.27 14.92
CA ARG A 125 10.21 18.82 16.27
C ARG A 125 9.34 18.02 17.24
N GLY A 126 9.98 17.38 18.20
CA GLY A 126 9.32 16.48 19.15
C GLY A 126 8.93 15.14 18.51
N GLY A 127 8.02 14.41 19.18
CA GLY A 127 7.67 13.03 18.82
C GLY A 127 8.65 12.00 19.37
N ILE A 128 8.37 10.72 19.11
CA ILE A 128 9.16 9.60 19.62
C ILE A 128 10.12 9.15 18.52
N TYR A 129 11.38 9.59 18.58
CA TYR A 129 12.42 9.25 17.60
C TYR A 129 12.59 7.75 17.37
N TRP A 130 12.35 6.94 18.41
CA TRP A 130 12.34 5.49 18.37
C TRP A 130 11.33 4.89 17.37
N ILE A 131 10.27 5.62 17.04
CA ILE A 131 9.26 5.22 16.04
C ILE A 131 9.50 5.97 14.73
N ILE A 132 9.93 7.23 14.81
CA ILE A 132 10.15 8.07 13.62
C ILE A 132 11.27 7.50 12.75
N LEU A 133 12.44 7.19 13.31
CA LEU A 133 13.59 6.72 12.53
C LEU A 133 13.34 5.40 11.76
N PRO A 134 12.80 4.32 12.35
CA PRO A 134 12.49 3.12 11.58
C PRO A 134 11.34 3.33 10.58
N ALA A 135 10.50 4.36 10.76
CA ALA A 135 9.34 4.57 9.91
C ALA A 135 9.70 4.85 8.44
N GLY A 136 10.90 5.36 8.14
CA GLY A 136 11.34 5.56 6.75
C GLY A 136 11.39 4.23 5.99
N TYR A 137 12.34 3.36 6.36
CA TYR A 137 12.55 2.07 5.70
C TYR A 137 11.32 1.14 5.78
N LEU A 138 10.71 1.05 6.97
CA LEU A 138 9.53 0.20 7.17
C LEU A 138 8.29 0.77 6.47
N GLY A 139 8.13 2.09 6.47
CA GLY A 139 7.03 2.77 5.79
C GLY A 139 7.11 2.61 4.28
N SER A 140 8.29 2.75 3.67
CA SER A 140 8.51 2.48 2.25
C SER A 140 8.10 1.05 1.88
N SER A 141 8.48 0.08 2.70
CA SER A 141 8.09 -1.33 2.50
C SER A 141 6.58 -1.54 2.62
N PHE A 142 5.96 -0.89 3.60
CA PHE A 142 4.51 -0.95 3.84
C PHE A 142 3.73 -0.33 2.67
N TRP A 143 4.07 0.88 2.23
CA TRP A 143 3.43 1.53 1.08
C TRP A 143 3.64 0.73 -0.20
N GLY A 144 4.81 0.09 -0.35
CA GLY A 144 5.09 -0.83 -1.45
C GLY A 144 4.10 -1.99 -1.49
N MET A 145 3.91 -2.67 -0.35
CA MET A 145 2.91 -3.72 -0.19
C MET A 145 1.49 -3.20 -0.51
N VAL A 146 1.11 -2.04 0.01
CA VAL A 146 -0.22 -1.44 -0.24
C VAL A 146 -0.46 -1.22 -1.73
N PHE A 147 0.50 -0.66 -2.46
CA PHE A 147 0.37 -0.45 -3.91
C PHE A 147 0.36 -1.77 -4.71
N ILE A 148 1.19 -2.75 -4.33
CA ILE A 148 1.18 -4.08 -4.95
C ILE A 148 -0.20 -4.73 -4.80
N LEU A 149 -0.77 -4.73 -3.59
CA LEU A 149 -2.08 -5.30 -3.32
C LEU A 149 -3.20 -4.51 -3.99
N ALA A 150 -3.12 -3.17 -3.97
CA ALA A 150 -4.10 -2.31 -4.64
C ALA A 150 -4.12 -2.52 -6.16
N SER A 151 -3.02 -2.97 -6.77
CA SER A 151 -2.97 -3.28 -8.20
C SER A 151 -3.83 -4.50 -8.60
N THR A 152 -4.22 -5.38 -7.66
CA THR A 152 -4.95 -6.62 -7.98
C THR A 152 -6.29 -6.38 -8.67
N ASN A 153 -7.01 -5.32 -8.28
CA ASN A 153 -8.31 -4.96 -8.84
C ASN A 153 -8.28 -3.54 -9.43
N LEU A 154 -9.09 -3.31 -10.47
CA LEU A 154 -9.16 -1.98 -11.11
C LEU A 154 -9.72 -0.91 -10.18
N LEU A 155 -10.75 -1.24 -9.38
CA LEU A 155 -11.34 -0.31 -8.42
C LEU A 155 -10.32 0.10 -7.35
N THR A 156 -9.60 -0.85 -6.77
CA THR A 156 -8.57 -0.58 -5.76
C THR A 156 -7.39 0.19 -6.36
N THR A 157 -7.04 -0.08 -7.61
CA THR A 157 -6.00 0.67 -8.34
C THR A 157 -6.38 2.14 -8.49
N ARG A 158 -7.63 2.43 -8.89
CA ARG A 158 -8.15 3.80 -9.01
C ARG A 158 -8.13 4.52 -7.67
N ILE A 159 -8.61 3.86 -6.61
CA ILE A 159 -8.60 4.43 -5.26
C ILE A 159 -7.15 4.73 -4.83
N ALA A 160 -6.23 3.79 -5.01
CA ALA A 160 -4.83 3.98 -4.66
C ALA A 160 -4.17 5.12 -5.45
N ALA A 161 -4.41 5.21 -6.76
CA ALA A 161 -3.93 6.33 -7.57
C ALA A 161 -4.50 7.67 -7.08
N GLY A 162 -5.79 7.71 -6.71
CA GLY A 162 -6.45 8.93 -6.22
C GLY A 162 -5.88 9.37 -4.88
N CYS A 163 -5.75 8.45 -3.93
CA CYS A 163 -5.11 8.69 -2.65
C CYS A 163 -3.66 9.16 -2.83
N PHE A 164 -2.93 8.57 -3.78
CA PHE A 164 -1.54 8.93 -4.04
C PHE A 164 -1.42 10.35 -4.64
N ILE A 165 -2.29 10.73 -5.58
CA ILE A 165 -2.37 12.11 -6.08
C ILE A 165 -2.68 13.09 -4.96
N VAL A 166 -3.64 12.77 -4.08
CA VAL A 166 -3.97 13.63 -2.93
C VAL A 166 -2.77 13.76 -1.98
N ALA A 167 -2.05 12.68 -1.70
CA ALA A 167 -0.85 12.72 -0.88
C ALA A 167 0.24 13.63 -1.49
N LEU A 168 0.48 13.51 -2.81
CA LEU A 168 1.41 14.38 -3.54
C LEU A 168 0.98 15.85 -3.49
N LEU A 169 -0.33 16.14 -3.55
CA LEU A 169 -0.87 17.49 -3.41
C LEU A 169 -0.67 18.06 -2.01
N VAL A 170 -0.93 17.28 -0.95
CA VAL A 170 -0.70 17.73 0.42
C VAL A 170 0.77 18.07 0.63
N VAL A 171 1.67 17.20 0.15
CA VAL A 171 3.11 17.42 0.29
C VAL A 171 3.59 18.59 -0.56
N LEU A 172 2.97 18.87 -1.71
CA LEU A 172 3.33 20.02 -2.54
C LEU A 172 3.30 21.34 -1.72
N PHE A 173 2.41 21.44 -0.72
CA PHE A 173 2.34 22.59 0.19
C PHE A 173 3.38 22.55 1.32
N VAL A 174 3.86 21.37 1.72
CA VAL A 174 4.87 21.17 2.77
C VAL A 174 6.31 21.21 2.21
N ALA A 175 6.45 20.97 0.91
CA ALA A 175 7.74 20.90 0.23
C ALA A 175 8.48 22.24 0.27
N GLU A 176 9.69 22.23 0.83
CA GLU A 176 10.53 23.43 0.92
C GLU A 176 11.36 23.66 -0.35
N ASN A 177 11.76 22.58 -1.04
CA ASN A 177 12.66 22.66 -2.17
C ASN A 177 11.95 22.50 -3.54
N TRP A 178 12.50 23.15 -4.57
CA TRP A 178 11.95 23.13 -5.92
C TRP A 178 11.99 21.74 -6.58
N THR A 179 12.96 20.90 -6.25
CA THR A 179 13.06 19.53 -6.77
C THR A 179 11.86 18.67 -6.33
N LEU A 180 11.50 18.71 -5.03
CA LEU A 180 10.34 17.98 -4.52
C LEU A 180 9.04 18.53 -5.11
N ARG A 181 8.89 19.86 -5.21
CA ARG A 181 7.72 20.47 -5.86
C ARG A 181 7.58 20.05 -7.32
N GLY A 182 8.68 20.08 -8.07
CA GLY A 182 8.73 19.63 -9.47
C GLY A 182 8.40 18.14 -9.61
N LEU A 183 8.93 17.30 -8.71
CA LEU A 183 8.63 15.87 -8.65
C LEU A 183 7.14 15.62 -8.40
N CYS A 184 6.55 16.28 -7.39
CA CYS A 184 5.13 16.16 -7.07
C CYS A 184 4.26 16.57 -8.28
N ILE A 185 4.52 17.73 -8.88
CA ILE A 185 3.77 18.19 -10.05
C ILE A 185 3.93 17.22 -11.22
N GLY A 186 5.15 16.75 -11.50
CA GLY A 186 5.44 15.80 -12.56
C GLY A 186 4.68 14.48 -12.40
N PHE A 187 4.67 13.92 -11.19
CA PHE A 187 3.95 12.68 -10.92
C PHE A 187 2.44 12.85 -10.88
N ILE A 188 1.92 13.99 -10.39
CA ILE A 188 0.48 14.30 -10.47
C ILE A 188 0.04 14.32 -11.94
N ILE A 189 0.78 15.00 -12.81
CA ILE A 189 0.48 15.06 -14.25
C ILE A 189 0.59 13.66 -14.87
N LEU A 190 1.65 12.92 -14.57
CA LEU A 190 1.85 11.55 -15.08
C LEU A 190 0.68 10.64 -14.69
N LEU A 191 0.28 10.64 -13.41
CA LEU A 191 -0.81 9.81 -12.92
C LEU A 191 -2.15 10.25 -13.50
N ALA A 192 -2.39 11.54 -13.67
CA ALA A 192 -3.60 12.07 -14.31
C ALA A 192 -3.68 11.62 -15.78
N ILE A 193 -2.58 11.70 -16.54
CA ILE A 193 -2.53 11.24 -17.93
C ILE A 193 -2.78 9.73 -18.01
N VAL A 194 -2.09 8.93 -17.18
CA VAL A 194 -2.27 7.47 -17.16
C VAL A 194 -3.70 7.09 -16.75
N TRP A 195 -4.31 7.84 -15.83
CA TRP A 195 -5.71 7.64 -15.45
C TRP A 195 -6.64 7.87 -16.65
N VAL A 196 -6.51 9.01 -17.33
CA VAL A 196 -7.34 9.33 -18.51
C VAL A 196 -7.13 8.31 -19.62
N LEU A 197 -5.89 7.88 -19.86
CA LEU A 197 -5.59 6.82 -20.83
C LEU A 197 -6.25 5.49 -20.46
N GLN A 198 -6.31 5.15 -19.18
CA GLN A 198 -7.02 3.95 -18.73
C GLN A 198 -8.53 4.03 -18.99
N GLU A 199 -9.17 5.20 -18.86
CA GLU A 199 -10.62 5.28 -19.11
C GLU A 199 -10.99 5.41 -20.58
N THR A 200 -10.06 5.91 -21.39
CA THR A 200 -10.25 6.03 -22.85
C THR A 200 -9.85 4.77 -23.61
N THR A 201 -8.97 3.93 -23.04
CA THR A 201 -8.39 2.76 -23.72
C THR A 201 -8.74 1.46 -23.01
N LYS A 202 -8.86 0.35 -23.73
CA LYS A 202 -9.06 -1.00 -23.15
C LYS A 202 -7.83 -1.54 -22.39
N VAL A 203 -6.69 -0.86 -22.46
CA VAL A 203 -5.43 -1.31 -21.85
C VAL A 203 -5.39 -0.89 -20.38
N ARG A 204 -5.17 -1.85 -19.48
CA ARG A 204 -5.13 -1.66 -18.02
C ARG A 204 -3.79 -1.07 -17.54
N ILE A 205 -3.36 0.06 -18.10
CA ILE A 205 -2.02 0.64 -17.88
C ILE A 205 -1.83 1.12 -16.43
N LEU A 206 -2.86 1.72 -15.81
CA LEU A 206 -2.74 2.25 -14.43
C LEU A 206 -2.40 1.14 -13.44
N ARG A 207 -2.94 -0.07 -13.64
CA ARG A 207 -2.62 -1.25 -12.82
C ARG A 207 -1.12 -1.55 -12.83
N TYR A 208 -0.50 -1.55 -14.00
CA TYR A 208 0.92 -1.82 -14.15
C TYR A 208 1.78 -0.69 -13.59
N VAL A 209 1.38 0.58 -13.75
CA VAL A 209 2.10 1.72 -13.18
C VAL A 209 2.08 1.69 -11.65
N ILE A 210 0.92 1.48 -11.04
CA ILE A 210 0.81 1.37 -9.57
C ILE A 210 1.56 0.14 -9.05
N LEU A 211 1.47 -0.99 -9.74
CA LEU A 211 2.24 -2.18 -9.40
C LEU A 211 3.75 -1.92 -9.48
N PHE A 212 4.22 -1.24 -10.53
CA PHE A 212 5.62 -0.89 -10.70
C PHE A 212 6.11 0.03 -9.58
N ILE A 213 5.34 1.07 -9.22
CA ILE A 213 5.66 1.95 -8.09
C ILE A 213 5.71 1.14 -6.78
N GLY A 214 4.78 0.21 -6.57
CA GLY A 214 4.75 -0.65 -5.38
C GLY A 214 5.97 -1.58 -5.27
N VAL A 215 6.37 -2.22 -6.37
CA VAL A 215 7.57 -3.06 -6.42
C VAL A 215 8.84 -2.22 -6.21
N MET A 216 8.93 -1.05 -6.87
CA MET A 216 10.02 -0.09 -6.65
C MET A 216 10.15 0.28 -5.17
N ASN A 217 9.05 0.64 -4.51
CA ASN A 217 9.08 1.09 -3.12
C ASN A 217 9.44 -0.04 -2.13
N SER A 218 9.03 -1.27 -2.44
CA SER A 218 9.37 -2.46 -1.65
C SER A 218 10.87 -2.81 -1.76
N LEU A 219 11.44 -2.69 -2.96
CA LEU A 219 12.87 -2.93 -3.20
C LEU A 219 13.75 -1.76 -2.75
N PHE A 220 13.21 -0.54 -2.74
CA PHE A 220 13.94 0.67 -2.39
C PHE A 220 14.55 0.57 -1.00
N SER A 221 13.77 0.19 0.03
CA SER A 221 14.29 0.03 1.38
C SER A 221 15.54 -0.87 1.44
N VAL A 222 15.51 -2.00 0.73
CA VAL A 222 16.64 -2.95 0.71
C VAL A 222 17.86 -2.35 0.03
N TYR A 223 17.66 -1.67 -1.11
CA TYR A 223 18.75 -1.04 -1.84
C TYR A 223 19.33 0.15 -1.07
N ASP A 224 18.48 0.96 -0.47
CA ASP A 224 18.87 2.16 0.28
C ASP A 224 19.71 1.78 1.50
N ILE A 225 19.30 0.74 2.25
CA ILE A 225 20.09 0.13 3.33
C ILE A 225 21.45 -0.36 2.82
N TYR A 226 21.49 -1.03 1.66
CA TYR A 226 22.74 -1.50 1.06
C TYR A 226 23.65 -0.33 0.66
N ASP A 227 23.10 0.70 0.01
CA ASP A 227 23.90 1.82 -0.49
C ASP A 227 24.39 2.70 0.66
N ASP A 228 23.55 2.98 1.66
CA ASP A 228 23.91 3.82 2.80
C ASP A 228 24.88 3.13 3.76
N LEU A 229 24.67 1.85 4.09
CA LEU A 229 25.43 1.18 5.16
C LEU A 229 26.65 0.43 4.66
N ILE A 230 26.63 -0.07 3.42
CA ILE A 230 27.70 -0.92 2.89
C ILE A 230 28.53 -0.17 1.84
N SER A 231 27.87 0.47 0.87
CA SER A 231 28.53 1.11 -0.27
C SER A 231 29.14 2.47 0.09
N ARG A 232 28.36 3.36 0.73
CA ARG A 232 28.78 4.74 1.03
C ARG A 232 29.17 4.97 2.49
N ARG A 233 28.73 4.10 3.41
CA ARG A 233 28.91 4.24 4.88
C ARG A 233 28.55 5.64 5.37
N VAL A 234 27.34 6.10 5.04
CA VAL A 234 26.86 7.42 5.42
C VAL A 234 26.52 7.40 6.91
N HIS A 235 27.34 8.06 7.72
CA HIS A 235 27.15 8.15 9.18
C HIS A 235 25.88 8.91 9.62
N SER A 236 25.14 9.52 8.69
CA SER A 236 23.90 10.25 8.96
C SER A 236 22.63 9.51 8.56
N SER A 237 22.72 8.22 8.16
CA SER A 237 21.55 7.40 7.80
C SER A 237 20.63 7.15 9.00
N ASP A 238 19.37 6.80 8.75
CA ASP A 238 18.41 6.57 9.83
C ASP A 238 18.81 5.39 10.73
N ALA A 239 19.49 4.40 10.15
CA ALA A 239 19.99 3.24 10.90
C ALA A 239 21.16 3.60 11.80
N GLU A 240 22.10 4.45 11.37
CA GLU A 240 23.19 4.95 12.22
C GLU A 240 22.64 5.87 13.33
N LYS A 241 21.73 6.81 13.00
CA LYS A 241 21.05 7.65 14.00
C LYS A 241 20.25 6.83 15.01
N PHE A 242 19.63 5.73 14.57
CA PHE A 242 18.91 4.85 15.48
C PHE A 242 19.87 4.07 16.38
N ALA A 243 21.03 3.66 15.87
CA ALA A 243 22.07 3.00 16.67
C ALA A 243 22.64 3.92 17.77
N GLU A 244 22.73 5.23 17.53
CA GLU A 244 23.12 6.20 18.57
C GLU A 244 22.11 6.26 19.74
N ILE A 245 20.81 6.10 19.44
CA ILE A 245 19.74 6.11 20.45
C ILE A 245 19.55 4.72 21.09
N CYS A 246 19.74 3.65 20.32
CA CYS A 246 19.61 2.26 20.76
C CYS A 246 20.85 1.42 20.36
N PRO A 247 21.87 1.38 21.23
CA PRO A 247 23.12 0.67 20.94
C PRO A 247 23.05 -0.87 21.01
N CYS A 248 21.95 -1.48 21.49
CA CYS A 248 21.75 -2.93 21.53
C CYS A 248 20.72 -3.37 20.47
N PRO A 249 21.02 -4.28 19.52
CA PRO A 249 22.08 -5.29 19.59
C PRO A 249 23.43 -4.91 18.97
N CYS A 250 23.54 -3.86 18.13
CA CYS A 250 24.78 -3.43 17.44
C CYS A 250 24.65 -2.06 16.71
N ASN A 251 25.73 -1.67 16.00
CA ASN A 251 25.91 -0.54 15.08
C ASN A 251 24.82 -0.38 13.99
N GLY A 252 24.81 0.72 13.24
CA GLY A 252 23.78 1.00 12.24
C GLY A 252 23.61 -0.10 11.18
N VAL A 253 24.70 -0.78 10.80
CA VAL A 253 24.66 -1.96 9.90
C VAL A 253 23.72 -3.06 10.40
N ALA A 254 23.75 -3.40 11.70
CA ALA A 254 22.91 -4.45 12.24
C ALA A 254 21.42 -4.08 12.21
N TRP A 255 21.09 -2.84 12.56
CA TRP A 255 19.72 -2.31 12.45
C TRP A 255 19.25 -2.28 11.00
N GLY A 256 20.12 -1.89 10.07
CA GLY A 256 19.86 -1.98 8.64
C GLY A 256 19.54 -3.39 8.18
N VAL A 257 20.30 -4.41 8.59
CA VAL A 257 20.01 -5.81 8.23
C VAL A 257 18.64 -6.23 8.78
N ILE A 258 18.31 -5.89 10.03
CA ILE A 258 17.01 -6.21 10.63
C ILE A 258 15.88 -5.59 9.81
N TRP A 259 15.96 -4.30 9.51
CA TRP A 259 14.93 -3.62 8.72
C TRP A 259 14.87 -4.12 7.29
N GLY A 260 16.00 -4.43 6.66
CA GLY A 260 16.06 -5.04 5.34
C GLY A 260 15.37 -6.40 5.29
N LEU A 261 15.53 -7.24 6.32
CA LEU A 261 14.80 -8.51 6.45
C LEU A 261 13.29 -8.29 6.61
N ILE A 262 12.87 -7.29 7.38
CA ILE A 262 11.46 -6.92 7.52
C ILE A 262 10.90 -6.42 6.19
N SER A 263 11.64 -5.60 5.45
CA SER A 263 11.27 -5.14 4.10
C SER A 263 11.09 -6.30 3.12
N PHE A 264 11.99 -7.28 3.15
CA PHE A 264 11.85 -8.48 2.35
C PHE A 264 10.61 -9.29 2.74
N ALA A 265 10.31 -9.39 4.03
CA ALA A 265 9.08 -10.03 4.51
C ALA A 265 7.81 -9.31 4.03
N PHE A 266 7.81 -7.97 3.97
CA PHE A 266 6.70 -7.21 3.38
C PHE A 266 6.52 -7.52 1.89
N LEU A 267 7.60 -7.63 1.12
CA LEU A 267 7.52 -8.00 -0.30
C LEU A 267 6.95 -9.42 -0.47
N CYS A 268 7.49 -10.41 0.24
CA CYS A 268 6.98 -11.78 0.22
C CYS A 268 5.51 -11.85 0.67
N GLY A 269 5.17 -11.15 1.74
CA GLY A 269 3.81 -11.03 2.25
C GLY A 269 2.86 -10.40 1.24
N SER A 270 3.30 -9.37 0.50
CA SER A 270 2.50 -8.74 -0.55
C SER A 270 2.20 -9.69 -1.71
N ILE A 271 3.17 -10.53 -2.10
CA ILE A 271 2.99 -11.54 -3.15
C ILE A 271 2.01 -12.61 -2.67
N TYR A 272 2.21 -13.14 -1.47
CA TYR A 272 1.34 -14.14 -0.87
C TYR A 272 -0.12 -13.64 -0.74
N LEU A 273 -0.32 -12.47 -0.14
CA LEU A 273 -1.64 -11.87 0.00
C LEU A 273 -2.26 -11.53 -1.36
N GLY A 274 -1.46 -11.07 -2.32
CA GLY A 274 -1.91 -10.87 -3.70
C GLY A 274 -2.44 -12.15 -4.34
N LEU A 275 -1.80 -13.29 -4.10
CA LEU A 275 -2.26 -14.59 -4.58
C LEU A 275 -3.54 -15.05 -3.91
N VAL A 276 -3.68 -14.83 -2.61
CA VAL A 276 -4.90 -15.14 -1.84
C VAL A 276 -6.08 -14.25 -2.29
N ILE A 277 -5.83 -13.00 -2.70
CA ILE A 277 -6.87 -12.09 -3.23
C ILE A 277 -7.32 -12.52 -4.64
N LEU A 278 -6.41 -13.12 -5.42
CA LEU A 278 -6.65 -13.58 -6.79
C LEU A 278 -7.14 -15.03 -6.89
N SER A 279 -7.13 -15.79 -5.78
CA SER A 279 -7.71 -17.15 -5.69
C SER A 279 -9.24 -17.10 -5.55
#